data_AF-A0A522C008-F1
#
_entry.id   AF-A0A522C008-F1
#
_cell.length_a   1.000
_cell.length_b   1.000
_cell.length_c   1.000
_cell.angle_alpha   90.00
_cell.angle_beta   90.00
_cell.angle_gamma   90.00
#
_symmetry.space_group_name_H-M   'P 1'
#
loop_
_entity.id
_entity.type
_entity.pdbx_description
1 polymer ?
#
loop_
_entity_poly.entity_id
_entity_poly.type
_entity_poly.pdbx_seq_one_letter_code
_entity_poly.pdbx_strand_id
1 'polypeptide(L)'
;MPADLSASAPRSPSSRTAASSSPHAAAARQRLDVSRFSCAPIDGLDPQALGLTYWLEDPNELASSKAIRFTGRHVEREGPGRRDFVLDVPIEPVPAGSGPVAVTARVRSVAPGEWRVQADARSAGSAKLGQHHGSATGPTGFEPVVRVLAPGVRLYAWPAFVLFGTALALVAQFQLASARDVPASRLLAVTLGACLIGVIGAKAYYILTHLSGPRRVSASGMSIQGFVLAAVGTLAVGSLGAGVPTGAALDVTTPGLLLGMMIGRFGCFFGGCCAGRPTGGRWGLWSSDRVMGVRRIPVQLIESAAAGVLAVVSAAILLLLNHPADGIVFVIGLGAYTLVRQLLFPLRSIPRSTTYGRAVVTTFAGLVTGASLLSHAVA
;
A
#
# COMPACT_ATOMS: atom_id res chain seq x y z
N MET A 1 65.48 -26.83 -25.62
CA MET A 1 66.62 -26.39 -24.78
C MET A 1 67.38 -25.32 -25.54
N PRO A 2 67.93 -24.28 -24.89
CA PRO A 2 68.07 -24.03 -23.45
C PRO A 2 67.03 -22.98 -22.96
N ALA A 3 66.46 -23.01 -21.75
CA ALA A 3 67.02 -23.01 -20.39
C ALA A 3 67.71 -21.68 -20.04
N ASP A 4 67.01 -20.80 -19.29
CA ASP A 4 67.45 -20.50 -17.92
C ASP A 4 66.34 -19.89 -17.06
N LEU A 5 66.29 -20.42 -15.84
CA LEU A 5 65.42 -20.08 -14.72
C LEU A 5 66.10 -19.03 -13.85
N SER A 6 65.35 -18.05 -13.35
CA SER A 6 65.64 -17.45 -12.04
C SER A 6 64.34 -17.20 -11.29
N ALA A 7 64.13 -18.03 -10.29
CA ALA A 7 63.05 -17.93 -9.31
C ALA A 7 63.44 -16.93 -8.21
N SER A 8 62.48 -16.11 -7.78
CA SER A 8 62.56 -15.37 -6.51
C SER A 8 61.21 -15.41 -5.78
N ALA A 9 61.28 -16.03 -4.59
CA ALA A 9 60.41 -16.12 -3.40
C ALA A 9 58.91 -15.71 -3.45
N PRO A 10 58.01 -16.52 -2.83
CA PRO A 10 56.61 -16.14 -2.67
C PRO A 10 56.45 -15.12 -1.53
N ARG A 11 55.88 -13.95 -1.85
CA ARG A 11 55.41 -12.99 -0.84
C ARG A 11 54.12 -13.51 -0.20
N SER A 12 54.04 -13.35 1.13
CA SER A 12 52.92 -13.69 1.99
C SER A 12 51.58 -13.07 1.54
N PRO A 13 50.43 -13.71 1.82
CA PRO A 13 49.14 -13.13 1.51
C PRO A 13 48.84 -12.01 2.52
N SER A 14 49.03 -10.76 2.10
CA SER A 14 48.50 -9.62 2.85
C SER A 14 46.98 -9.72 2.87
N SER A 15 46.43 -9.79 4.07
CA SER A 15 45.02 -9.68 4.41
C SER A 15 44.27 -8.68 3.52
N ARG A 16 43.39 -9.19 2.64
CA ARG A 16 42.32 -8.37 2.07
C ARG A 16 41.33 -8.09 3.19
N THR A 17 41.48 -6.95 3.85
CA THR A 17 40.36 -6.32 4.53
C THR A 17 39.28 -6.07 3.48
N ALA A 18 38.23 -6.88 3.55
CA ALA A 18 37.01 -6.70 2.79
C ALA A 18 36.42 -5.33 3.15
N ALA A 19 36.76 -4.32 2.36
CA ALA A 19 36.00 -3.09 2.30
C ALA A 19 34.63 -3.45 1.72
N SER A 20 33.67 -3.69 2.60
CA SER A 20 32.25 -3.78 2.26
C SER A 20 31.79 -2.42 1.74
N SER A 21 31.99 -2.18 0.45
CA SER A 21 31.38 -1.06 -0.26
C SER A 21 29.87 -1.33 -0.33
N SER A 22 29.11 -0.70 0.56
CA SER A 22 27.67 -0.63 0.44
C SER A 22 27.32 0.11 -0.87
N PRO A 23 26.34 -0.32 -1.68
CA PRO A 23 25.94 0.39 -2.90
C PRO A 23 25.18 1.71 -2.64
N HIS A 24 25.23 2.25 -1.42
CA HIS A 24 24.53 3.47 -1.02
C HIS A 24 25.51 4.53 -0.52
N ALA A 25 26.57 4.78 -1.29
CA ALA A 25 27.29 6.04 -1.20
C ALA A 25 26.33 7.16 -1.63
N ALA A 26 25.95 7.98 -0.65
CA ALA A 26 25.05 9.10 -0.79
C ALA A 26 25.60 10.13 -1.79
N ALA A 27 25.05 10.16 -2.99
CA ALA A 27 24.88 11.44 -3.67
C ALA A 27 24.06 12.31 -2.73
N ALA A 28 24.58 13.46 -2.32
CA ALA A 28 23.87 14.43 -1.48
C ALA A 28 22.48 14.65 -2.08
N ARG A 29 21.43 14.15 -1.42
CA ARG A 29 20.07 14.30 -1.93
C ARG A 29 19.77 15.79 -1.90
N GLN A 30 19.26 16.32 -3.01
CA GLN A 30 18.73 17.68 -2.98
C GLN A 30 17.62 17.73 -1.93
N ARG A 31 17.67 18.73 -1.04
CA ARG A 31 16.67 18.86 0.04
C ARG A 31 15.25 19.05 -0.49
N LEU A 32 15.09 19.52 -1.73
CA LEU A 32 13.82 19.71 -2.41
C LEU A 32 13.88 19.12 -3.81
N ASP A 33 12.89 18.31 -4.17
CA ASP A 33 12.69 17.74 -5.49
C ASP A 33 11.31 18.12 -6.05
N VAL A 34 11.24 18.37 -7.36
CA VAL A 34 9.97 18.45 -8.09
C VAL A 34 9.71 17.10 -8.75
N SER A 35 8.53 16.52 -8.55
CA SER A 35 8.13 15.26 -9.16
C SER A 35 8.14 15.37 -10.68
N ARG A 36 8.94 14.53 -11.34
CA ARG A 36 9.01 14.45 -12.80
C ARG A 36 8.45 13.12 -13.26
N PHE A 37 7.55 13.17 -14.23
CA PHE A 37 7.04 12.00 -14.93
C PHE A 37 6.67 12.43 -16.34
N SER A 38 7.28 11.81 -17.33
CA SER A 38 6.92 11.99 -18.73
C SER A 38 6.44 10.68 -19.31
N CYS A 39 5.37 10.75 -20.08
CA CYS A 39 4.83 9.65 -20.85
C CYS A 39 4.05 10.26 -22.00
N ALA A 40 4.55 10.08 -23.23
CA ALA A 40 4.11 10.81 -24.41
C ALA A 40 2.57 10.92 -24.58
N PRO A 41 1.76 9.88 -24.30
CA PRO A 41 0.30 9.97 -24.43
C PRO A 41 -0.40 10.90 -23.42
N ILE A 42 0.26 11.28 -22.33
CA ILE A 42 -0.33 12.09 -21.25
C ILE A 42 0.43 13.39 -20.97
N ASP A 43 1.51 13.64 -21.70
CA ASP A 43 2.28 14.87 -21.57
C ASP A 43 1.42 16.06 -22.02
N GLY A 44 1.34 17.10 -21.19
CA GLY A 44 0.52 18.29 -21.45
C GLY A 44 -0.99 18.12 -21.25
N LEU A 45 -1.49 16.94 -20.84
CA LEU A 45 -2.93 16.77 -20.56
C LEU A 45 -3.36 17.57 -19.32
N ASP A 46 -4.51 18.21 -19.40
CA ASP A 46 -5.16 18.82 -18.25
C ASP A 46 -5.99 17.82 -17.44
N PRO A 47 -6.12 18.01 -16.11
CA PRO A 47 -5.54 19.10 -15.33
C PRO A 47 -4.07 18.88 -14.96
N GLN A 48 -3.31 19.97 -14.85
CA GLN A 48 -1.89 19.98 -14.45
C GLN A 48 -1.70 20.25 -12.94
N ALA A 49 -0.64 19.69 -12.36
CA ALA A 49 -0.25 19.89 -10.97
C ALA A 49 1.27 19.79 -10.75
N LEU A 50 1.74 20.34 -9.63
CA LEU A 50 3.10 20.20 -9.13
C LEU A 50 3.15 19.22 -7.96
N GLY A 51 4.10 18.29 -7.99
CA GLY A 51 4.47 17.47 -6.85
C GLY A 51 5.80 17.97 -6.30
N LEU A 52 5.85 18.28 -5.01
CA LEU A 52 7.03 18.83 -4.34
C LEU A 52 7.41 17.90 -3.21
N THR A 53 8.64 17.41 -3.18
CA THR A 53 9.12 16.53 -2.11
C THR A 53 10.28 17.19 -1.39
N TYR A 54 10.12 17.45 -0.10
CA TYR A 54 11.17 17.97 0.76
C TYR A 54 11.73 16.85 1.66
N TRP A 55 13.05 16.73 1.72
CA TRP A 55 13.77 15.74 2.51
C TRP A 55 14.35 16.37 3.77
N LEU A 56 14.01 15.79 4.93
CA LEU A 56 14.60 16.08 6.22
C LEU A 56 15.52 14.91 6.59
N GLU A 57 16.81 15.18 6.71
CA GLU A 57 17.83 14.13 6.92
C GLU A 57 18.15 13.91 8.41
N ASP A 58 18.05 14.97 9.23
CA ASP A 58 18.37 14.93 10.66
C ASP A 58 17.08 14.90 11.54
N PRO A 59 16.96 13.96 12.50
CA PRO A 59 15.91 13.95 13.52
C PRO A 59 15.66 15.28 14.25
N ASN A 60 16.70 16.10 14.44
CA ASN A 60 16.59 17.42 15.07
C ASN A 60 15.81 18.43 14.21
N GLU A 61 15.86 18.29 12.88
CA GLU A 61 15.07 19.10 11.95
C GLU A 61 13.57 18.81 12.10
N LEU A 62 13.21 17.55 12.35
CA LEU A 62 11.81 17.17 12.56
C LEU A 62 11.27 17.57 13.93
N ALA A 63 12.07 17.43 14.98
CA ALA A 63 11.67 17.78 16.34
C ALA A 63 11.43 19.30 16.50
N SER A 64 12.12 20.12 15.70
CA SER A 64 12.05 21.57 15.76
C SER A 64 11.05 22.19 14.79
N SER A 65 10.58 21.47 13.76
CA SER A 65 9.75 22.00 12.68
C SER A 65 8.27 21.64 12.85
N LYS A 66 7.38 22.64 12.79
CA LYS A 66 5.92 22.42 12.81
C LYS A 66 5.30 22.35 11.42
N ALA A 67 5.94 22.97 10.43
CA ALA A 67 5.44 23.01 9.06
C ALA A 67 6.58 23.21 8.05
N ILE A 68 6.36 22.81 6.81
CA ILE A 68 7.19 23.16 5.65
C ILE A 68 6.42 24.15 4.81
N ARG A 69 7.00 25.33 4.59
CA ARG A 69 6.45 26.29 3.64
C ARG A 69 7.06 26.04 2.28
N PHE A 70 6.22 25.75 1.30
CA PHE A 70 6.59 25.74 -0.10
C PHE A 70 6.19 27.07 -0.73
N THR A 71 7.11 27.71 -1.44
CA THR A 71 6.82 28.85 -2.30
C THR A 71 7.19 28.50 -3.73
N GLY A 72 6.39 28.93 -4.69
CA GLY A 72 6.67 28.66 -6.10
C GLY A 72 6.30 29.84 -6.97
N ARG A 73 7.09 30.02 -8.03
CA ARG A 73 6.83 30.97 -9.11
C ARG A 73 7.03 30.27 -10.44
N HIS A 74 6.08 30.46 -11.34
CA HIS A 74 6.20 30.04 -12.72
C HIS A 74 7.38 30.76 -13.38
N VAL A 75 8.14 30.07 -14.22
CA VAL A 75 9.33 30.65 -14.86
C VAL A 75 8.95 31.77 -15.83
N GLU A 76 7.86 31.59 -16.59
CA GLU A 76 7.27 32.65 -17.41
C GLU A 76 6.36 33.54 -16.57
N ARG A 77 6.51 34.86 -16.72
CA ARG A 77 5.84 35.86 -15.88
C ARG A 77 4.38 36.12 -16.25
N GLU A 78 4.00 35.90 -17.51
CA GLU A 78 2.69 36.28 -18.05
C GLU A 78 2.01 35.14 -18.81
N GLY A 79 0.68 35.15 -18.82
CA GLY A 79 -0.18 34.16 -19.47
C GLY A 79 -1.23 33.58 -18.52
N PRO A 80 -2.14 32.74 -19.01
CA PRO A 80 -3.29 32.27 -18.24
C PRO A 80 -2.90 31.36 -17.07
N GLY A 81 -3.77 31.28 -16.05
CA GLY A 81 -3.62 30.39 -14.90
C GLY A 81 -2.87 30.98 -13.71
N ARG A 82 -2.84 30.24 -12.61
CA ARG A 82 -2.13 30.63 -11.38
C ARG A 82 -0.63 30.47 -11.58
N ARG A 83 0.16 31.54 -11.39
CA ARG A 83 1.62 31.60 -11.64
C ARG A 83 2.49 31.73 -10.39
N ASP A 84 1.88 31.83 -9.21
CA ASP A 84 2.59 31.77 -7.94
C ASP A 84 1.79 30.99 -6.87
N PHE A 85 2.49 30.54 -5.84
CA PHE A 85 1.83 29.99 -4.66
C PHE A 85 2.70 30.10 -3.42
N VAL A 86 2.00 30.08 -2.28
CA VAL A 86 2.56 29.79 -0.96
C VAL A 86 1.69 28.69 -0.35
N LEU A 87 2.31 27.61 0.12
CA LEU A 87 1.63 26.47 0.71
C LEU A 87 2.37 26.04 1.99
N ASP A 88 1.70 26.12 3.13
CA ASP A 88 2.21 25.58 4.39
C ASP A 88 1.69 24.16 4.59
N VAL A 89 2.59 23.19 4.74
CA VAL A 89 2.27 21.78 5.02
C VAL A 89 2.66 21.46 6.45
N PRO A 90 1.71 21.14 7.35
CA PRO A 90 2.04 20.76 8.71
C PRO A 90 2.84 19.45 8.72
N ILE A 91 3.82 19.36 9.63
CA ILE A 91 4.61 18.15 9.86
C ILE A 91 4.12 17.52 11.15
N GLU A 92 3.73 16.25 11.07
CA GLU A 92 3.49 15.45 12.27
C GLU A 92 4.82 14.97 12.85
N PRO A 93 5.02 15.07 14.18
CA PRO A 93 6.23 14.58 14.81
C PRO A 93 6.37 13.07 14.62
N VAL A 94 7.60 12.61 14.33
CA VAL A 94 7.91 11.18 14.20
C VAL A 94 8.80 10.72 15.38
N PRO A 95 8.77 9.43 15.74
CA PRO A 95 9.66 8.90 16.76
C PRO A 95 11.14 9.10 16.42
N ALA A 96 11.97 9.33 17.44
CA ALA A 96 13.43 9.35 17.29
C ALA A 96 13.93 8.04 16.67
N GLY A 97 14.97 8.12 15.82
CA GLY A 97 15.55 6.95 15.14
C GLY A 97 14.78 6.48 13.88
N SER A 98 13.74 7.20 13.45
CA SER A 98 12.99 6.88 12.21
C SER A 98 13.82 7.10 10.92
N GLY A 99 15.00 7.71 11.03
CA GLY A 99 15.87 8.01 9.89
C GLY A 99 15.36 9.20 9.06
N PRO A 100 15.72 9.29 7.77
CA PRO A 100 15.30 10.40 6.93
C PRO A 100 13.77 10.41 6.77
N VAL A 101 13.22 11.60 6.51
CA VAL A 101 11.79 11.80 6.27
C VAL A 101 11.61 12.58 4.97
N ALA A 102 10.70 12.12 4.13
CA ALA A 102 10.28 12.82 2.92
C ALA A 102 8.85 13.33 3.11
N VAL A 103 8.62 14.62 2.89
CA VAL A 103 7.29 15.23 2.91
C VAL A 103 6.94 15.68 1.51
N THR A 104 5.88 15.10 0.94
CA THR A 104 5.41 15.40 -0.41
C THR A 104 4.13 16.24 -0.39
N ALA A 105 4.19 17.44 -0.95
CA ALA A 105 3.07 18.34 -1.17
C ALA A 105 2.58 18.27 -2.63
N ARG A 106 1.30 18.60 -2.87
CA ARG A 106 0.76 18.79 -4.22
C ARG A 106 0.09 20.15 -4.35
N VAL A 107 0.47 20.88 -5.38
CA VAL A 107 -0.18 22.14 -5.76
C VAL A 107 -0.97 21.87 -7.04
N ARG A 108 -2.29 22.06 -6.95
CA ARG A 108 -3.23 21.80 -8.04
C ARG A 108 -3.65 23.11 -8.69
N SER A 109 -4.21 23.03 -9.89
CA SER A 109 -4.76 24.19 -10.61
C SER A 109 -3.73 25.30 -10.82
N VAL A 110 -2.51 24.89 -11.20
CA VAL A 110 -1.38 25.77 -11.52
C VAL A 110 -1.22 25.86 -13.04
N ALA A 111 -0.63 26.96 -13.53
CA ALA A 111 -0.28 27.11 -14.93
C ALA A 111 0.68 25.98 -15.38
N PRO A 112 0.44 25.33 -16.54
CA PRO A 112 1.33 24.32 -17.09
C PRO A 112 2.71 24.93 -17.42
N GLY A 113 3.79 24.16 -17.23
CA GLY A 113 5.14 24.57 -17.62
C GLY A 113 6.17 24.42 -16.50
N GLU A 114 7.28 25.14 -16.61
CA GLU A 114 8.39 25.11 -15.65
C GLU A 114 8.16 26.03 -14.45
N TRP A 115 8.45 25.50 -13.25
CA TRP A 115 8.27 26.21 -12.00
C TRP A 115 9.56 26.21 -11.19
N ARG A 116 9.91 27.38 -10.66
CA ARG A 116 10.94 27.51 -9.62
C ARG A 116 10.27 27.45 -8.27
N VAL A 117 10.73 26.53 -7.43
CA VAL A 117 10.16 26.28 -6.11
C VAL A 117 11.22 26.35 -5.02
N GLN A 118 10.78 26.77 -3.85
CA GLN A 118 11.57 26.88 -2.64
C GLN A 118 10.78 26.25 -1.48
N ALA A 119 11.50 25.68 -0.53
CA ALA A 119 10.93 25.06 0.66
C ALA A 119 11.72 25.45 1.90
N ASP A 120 11.00 25.85 2.94
CA ASP A 120 11.55 26.29 4.22
C ASP A 120 10.87 25.54 5.37
N ALA A 121 11.67 24.82 6.18
CA ALA A 121 11.16 24.20 7.40
C ALA A 121 11.00 25.27 8.51
N ARG A 122 9.79 25.43 9.05
CA ARG A 122 9.44 26.50 9.98
C ARG A 122 9.39 25.99 11.41
N SER A 123 10.22 26.57 12.27
CA SER A 123 10.31 26.21 13.69
C SER A 123 9.31 26.96 14.57
N ALA A 124 8.89 26.29 15.65
CA ALA A 124 8.08 26.88 16.71
C ALA A 124 8.94 27.74 17.65
N GLY A 125 9.26 28.98 17.25
CA GLY A 125 9.70 30.00 18.21
C GLY A 125 11.20 30.26 18.32
N SER A 126 12.01 29.96 17.31
CA SER A 126 13.40 30.49 17.25
C SER A 126 13.67 31.16 15.91
N ALA A 127 14.20 32.38 15.96
CA ALA A 127 14.56 33.25 14.85
C ALA A 127 15.73 32.73 13.98
N LYS A 128 16.09 31.44 14.05
CA LYS A 128 16.99 30.80 13.07
C LYS A 128 16.19 30.39 11.83
N LEU A 129 15.62 31.39 11.15
CA LEU A 129 14.72 31.25 10.00
C LEU A 129 15.40 30.77 8.71
N GLY A 130 16.61 30.21 8.75
CA GLY A 130 17.46 30.09 7.55
C GLY A 130 18.39 28.89 7.44
N GLN A 131 18.29 27.86 8.28
CA GLN A 131 19.23 26.72 8.21
C GLN A 131 18.74 25.53 7.38
N HIS A 132 17.43 25.42 7.11
CA HIS A 132 16.85 24.29 6.38
C HIS A 132 15.99 24.78 5.21
N HIS A 133 16.67 25.31 4.20
CA HIS A 133 16.10 25.77 2.92
C HIS A 133 16.48 24.80 1.79
N GLY A 134 15.55 24.57 0.87
CA GLY A 134 15.79 23.86 -0.38
C GLY A 134 15.19 24.62 -1.56
N SER A 135 15.84 24.58 -2.72
CA SER A 135 15.29 25.14 -3.95
C SER A 135 15.42 24.13 -5.09
N ALA A 136 14.42 24.10 -5.97
CA ALA A 136 14.38 23.21 -7.12
C ALA A 136 13.65 23.89 -8.28
N THR A 137 13.85 23.37 -9.49
CA THR A 137 13.08 23.76 -10.67
C THR A 137 12.59 22.50 -11.37
N GLY A 138 11.36 22.52 -11.84
CA GLY A 138 10.82 21.43 -12.62
C GLY A 138 9.42 21.70 -13.17
N PRO A 139 8.95 20.82 -14.07
CA PRO A 139 7.70 21.00 -14.77
C PRO A 139 6.49 20.64 -13.91
N THR A 140 5.33 21.16 -14.30
CA THR A 140 4.04 20.54 -13.96
C THR A 140 3.89 19.18 -14.64
N GLY A 141 3.03 18.33 -14.10
CA GLY A 141 2.63 17.08 -14.75
C GLY A 141 1.13 16.83 -14.65
N PHE A 142 0.66 15.82 -15.38
CA PHE A 142 -0.74 15.40 -15.35
C PHE A 142 -1.17 15.07 -13.92
N GLU A 143 -2.15 15.81 -13.41
CA GLU A 143 -2.51 15.83 -11.99
C GLU A 143 -2.84 14.43 -11.42
N PRO A 144 -3.58 13.54 -12.11
CA PRO A 144 -3.85 12.19 -11.61
C PRO A 144 -2.59 11.38 -11.31
N VAL A 145 -1.52 11.57 -12.09
CA VAL A 145 -0.23 10.91 -11.86
C VAL A 145 0.52 11.57 -10.71
N VAL A 146 0.64 12.91 -10.72
CA VAL A 146 1.33 13.70 -9.69
C VAL A 146 0.73 13.47 -8.29
N ARG A 147 -0.58 13.24 -8.20
CA ARG A 147 -1.27 12.88 -6.95
C ARG A 147 -0.79 11.58 -6.31
N VAL A 148 -0.25 10.65 -7.09
CA VAL A 148 0.20 9.34 -6.62
C VAL A 148 1.71 9.32 -6.36
N LEU A 149 2.49 10.06 -7.16
CA LEU A 149 3.94 10.08 -7.04
C LEU A 149 4.40 10.59 -5.67
N ALA A 150 5.22 9.78 -5.02
CA ALA A 150 5.94 10.09 -3.79
C ALA A 150 7.11 9.11 -3.65
N PRO A 151 8.16 9.43 -2.86
CA PRO A 151 9.28 8.52 -2.66
C PRO A 151 8.84 7.17 -2.11
N GLY A 152 9.25 6.08 -2.78
CA GLY A 152 8.87 4.71 -2.43
C GLY A 152 7.51 4.25 -2.96
N VAL A 153 6.73 5.14 -3.60
CA VAL A 153 5.48 4.76 -4.27
C VAL A 153 5.76 4.40 -5.72
N ARG A 154 5.20 3.28 -6.18
CA ARG A 154 5.29 2.79 -7.56
C ARG A 154 3.94 2.99 -8.25
N LEU A 155 3.93 3.76 -9.33
CA LEU A 155 2.75 3.91 -10.17
C LEU A 155 2.29 2.52 -10.67
N TYR A 156 0.98 2.29 -10.70
CA TYR A 156 0.35 1.02 -11.10
C TYR A 156 0.65 -0.24 -10.26
N ALA A 157 1.48 -0.17 -9.22
CA ALA A 157 1.74 -1.35 -8.40
C ALA A 157 0.46 -1.93 -7.78
N TRP A 158 -0.42 -1.08 -7.24
CA TRP A 158 -1.68 -1.52 -6.64
C TRP A 158 -2.57 -2.31 -7.63
N PRO A 159 -2.98 -1.77 -8.79
CA PRO A 159 -3.82 -2.53 -9.73
C PRO A 159 -3.09 -3.75 -10.30
N ALA A 160 -1.77 -3.69 -10.54
CA ALA A 160 -1.01 -4.84 -11.04
C ALA A 160 -1.02 -6.02 -10.07
N PHE A 161 -0.70 -5.78 -8.79
CA PHE A 161 -0.72 -6.83 -7.77
C PHE A 161 -2.13 -7.34 -7.49
N VAL A 162 -3.16 -6.48 -7.52
CA VAL A 162 -4.55 -6.93 -7.36
C VAL A 162 -4.98 -7.82 -8.52
N LEU A 163 -4.70 -7.44 -9.77
CA LEU A 163 -5.04 -8.25 -10.93
C LEU A 163 -4.30 -9.59 -10.92
N PHE A 164 -3.00 -9.57 -10.62
CA PHE A 164 -2.21 -10.79 -10.50
C PHE A 164 -2.71 -11.70 -9.37
N GLY A 165 -3.03 -11.12 -8.20
CA GLY A 165 -3.61 -11.85 -7.07
C GLY A 165 -4.96 -12.47 -7.39
N THR A 166 -5.85 -11.75 -8.09
CA THR A 166 -7.13 -12.29 -8.55
C THR A 166 -6.95 -13.43 -9.54
N ALA A 167 -6.02 -13.32 -10.50
CA ALA A 167 -5.75 -14.39 -11.44
C ALA A 167 -5.29 -15.67 -10.72
N LEU A 168 -4.35 -15.55 -9.78
CA LEU A 168 -3.90 -16.69 -8.97
C LEU A 168 -4.99 -17.23 -8.04
N ALA A 169 -5.85 -16.38 -7.51
CA ALA A 169 -7.00 -16.78 -6.70
C ALA A 169 -7.98 -17.64 -7.50
N LEU A 170 -8.30 -17.24 -8.73
CA LEU A 170 -9.21 -17.97 -9.62
C LEU A 170 -8.62 -19.32 -10.05
N VAL A 171 -7.32 -19.36 -10.34
CA VAL A 171 -6.62 -20.63 -10.64
C VAL A 171 -6.65 -21.56 -9.43
N ALA A 172 -6.31 -21.07 -8.23
CA ALA A 172 -6.34 -21.87 -7.02
C ALA A 172 -7.75 -22.40 -6.72
N GLN A 173 -8.77 -21.55 -6.85
CA GLN A 173 -10.16 -21.96 -6.68
C GLN A 173 -10.57 -23.02 -7.69
N PHE A 174 -10.23 -22.87 -8.98
CA PHE A 174 -10.56 -23.85 -10.00
C PHE A 174 -9.95 -25.21 -9.67
N GLN A 175 -8.66 -25.25 -9.31
CA GLN A 175 -7.97 -26.49 -8.96
C GLN A 175 -8.56 -27.16 -7.71
N LEU A 176 -8.86 -26.37 -6.67
CA LEU A 176 -9.48 -26.89 -5.44
C LEU A 176 -10.90 -27.38 -5.68
N ALA A 177 -11.68 -26.68 -6.50
CA ALA A 177 -13.01 -27.12 -6.90
C ALA A 177 -12.95 -28.45 -7.66
N SER A 178 -12.03 -28.58 -8.62
CA SER A 178 -11.80 -29.83 -9.35
C SER A 178 -11.34 -30.99 -8.45
N ALA A 179 -10.52 -30.71 -7.43
CA ALA A 179 -10.05 -31.71 -6.48
C ALA A 179 -11.12 -32.14 -5.45
N ARG A 180 -12.23 -31.40 -5.34
CA ARG A 180 -13.30 -31.61 -4.36
C ARG A 180 -14.66 -31.94 -5.00
N ASP A 181 -14.65 -32.33 -6.27
CA ASP A 181 -15.86 -32.64 -7.05
C ASP A 181 -16.92 -31.51 -7.06
N VAL A 182 -16.48 -30.27 -6.82
CA VAL A 182 -17.30 -29.07 -6.97
C VAL A 182 -17.28 -28.68 -8.45
N PRO A 183 -18.42 -28.34 -9.08
CA PRO A 183 -18.49 -28.00 -10.52
C PRO A 183 -17.66 -26.73 -10.85
N ALA A 184 -16.37 -26.93 -11.11
CA ALA A 184 -15.36 -25.88 -11.18
C ALA A 184 -15.63 -24.83 -12.25
N SER A 185 -16.11 -25.24 -13.43
CA SER A 185 -16.43 -24.32 -14.54
C SER A 185 -17.61 -23.40 -14.21
N ARG A 186 -18.69 -23.94 -13.62
CA ARG A 186 -19.84 -23.14 -13.19
C ARG A 186 -19.45 -22.19 -12.07
N LEU A 187 -18.71 -22.70 -11.08
CA LEU A 187 -18.24 -21.89 -9.96
C LEU A 187 -17.31 -20.75 -10.44
N LEU A 188 -16.41 -21.03 -11.38
CA LEU A 188 -15.54 -20.02 -12.00
C LEU A 188 -16.37 -18.92 -12.68
N ALA A 189 -17.39 -19.28 -13.47
CA ALA A 189 -18.28 -18.31 -14.12
C ALA A 189 -19.01 -17.42 -13.10
N VAL A 190 -19.57 -18.03 -12.04
CA VAL A 190 -20.20 -17.28 -10.94
C VAL A 190 -19.19 -16.35 -10.26
N THR A 191 -17.97 -16.81 -10.03
CA THR A 191 -16.93 -16.04 -9.34
C THR A 191 -16.45 -14.86 -10.18
N LEU A 192 -16.33 -15.02 -11.50
CA LEU A 192 -16.02 -13.92 -12.41
C LEU A 192 -17.12 -12.84 -12.34
N GLY A 193 -18.39 -13.24 -12.39
CA GLY A 193 -19.52 -12.32 -12.19
C GLY A 193 -19.49 -11.63 -10.82
N ALA A 194 -19.19 -12.40 -9.76
CA ALA A 194 -19.01 -11.87 -8.42
C ALA A 194 -17.86 -10.87 -8.30
N CYS A 195 -16.74 -11.06 -9.00
CA CYS A 195 -15.65 -10.08 -9.05
C CYS A 195 -16.09 -8.77 -9.71
N LEU A 196 -16.84 -8.83 -10.81
CA LEU A 196 -17.35 -7.65 -11.49
C LEU A 196 -18.33 -6.87 -10.60
N ILE A 197 -19.28 -7.55 -9.98
CA ILE A 197 -20.21 -6.95 -9.01
C ILE A 197 -19.45 -6.44 -7.77
N GLY A 198 -18.40 -7.13 -7.37
CA GLY A 198 -17.46 -6.70 -6.34
C GLY A 198 -16.86 -5.32 -6.63
N VAL A 199 -16.40 -5.06 -7.86
CA VAL A 199 -15.86 -3.74 -8.24
C VAL A 199 -16.92 -2.65 -8.09
N ILE A 200 -18.16 -2.93 -8.47
CA ILE A 200 -19.30 -2.02 -8.30
C ILE A 200 -19.55 -1.78 -6.80
N GLY A 201 -19.60 -2.84 -5.99
CA GLY A 201 -19.76 -2.77 -4.54
C GLY A 201 -18.64 -1.98 -3.86
N ALA A 202 -17.40 -2.12 -4.33
CA ALA A 202 -16.24 -1.38 -3.85
C ALA A 202 -16.43 0.14 -4.03
N LYS A 203 -16.95 0.54 -5.19
CA LYS A 203 -17.22 1.94 -5.51
C LYS A 203 -18.42 2.47 -4.74
N ALA A 204 -19.52 1.72 -4.72
CA ALA A 204 -20.73 2.08 -3.98
C ALA A 204 -20.41 2.31 -2.50
N TYR A 205 -19.78 1.34 -1.83
CA TYR A 205 -19.42 1.47 -0.43
C TYR A 205 -18.47 2.65 -0.15
N TYR A 206 -17.52 2.91 -1.06
CA TYR A 206 -16.66 4.09 -0.95
C TYR A 206 -17.46 5.40 -0.99
N ILE A 207 -18.39 5.53 -1.94
CA ILE A 207 -19.26 6.69 -2.06
C ILE A 207 -20.10 6.86 -0.79
N LEU A 208 -20.80 5.80 -0.35
CA LEU A 208 -21.65 5.83 0.86
C LEU A 208 -20.88 6.31 2.10
N THR A 209 -19.66 5.82 2.30
CA THR A 209 -18.84 6.19 3.46
C THR A 209 -18.18 7.57 3.38
N HIS A 210 -18.16 8.19 2.20
CA HIS A 210 -17.59 9.51 1.97
C HIS A 210 -18.65 10.57 1.64
N LEU A 211 -19.93 10.23 1.80
CA LEU A 211 -21.04 11.14 1.53
C LEU A 211 -20.94 12.43 2.32
N SER A 212 -20.31 12.53 3.48
CA SER A 212 -20.34 13.78 4.27
C SER A 212 -19.06 14.64 4.16
N GLY A 213 -18.07 14.23 3.36
CA GLY A 213 -16.74 14.86 3.33
C GLY A 213 -16.41 15.66 2.06
N PRO A 214 -15.34 16.48 2.08
CA PRO A 214 -14.83 17.22 0.90
C PRO A 214 -14.34 16.32 -0.24
N ARG A 215 -14.32 15.00 -0.03
CA ARG A 215 -14.01 13.95 -1.02
C ARG A 215 -15.26 13.21 -1.53
N ARG A 216 -16.46 13.79 -1.35
CA ARG A 216 -17.80 13.23 -1.66
C ARG A 216 -17.87 12.43 -2.97
N VAL A 217 -17.14 12.85 -4.00
CA VAL A 217 -17.12 12.21 -5.32
C VAL A 217 -15.69 12.10 -5.87
N SER A 218 -14.75 11.53 -5.10
CA SER A 218 -13.44 11.21 -5.70
C SER A 218 -13.59 10.07 -6.70
N ALA A 219 -13.35 10.36 -7.99
CA ALA A 219 -13.36 9.36 -9.07
C ALA A 219 -12.40 8.19 -8.79
N SER A 220 -11.32 8.45 -8.04
CA SER A 220 -10.21 7.50 -7.82
C SER A 220 -10.34 6.58 -6.59
N GLY A 221 -11.41 6.70 -5.78
CA GLY A 221 -11.56 5.91 -4.55
C GLY A 221 -12.34 4.60 -4.74
N MET A 222 -11.90 3.53 -4.05
CA MET A 222 -12.54 2.21 -3.95
C MET A 222 -12.38 1.65 -2.54
N SER A 223 -13.36 0.87 -2.05
CA SER A 223 -13.32 0.21 -0.74
C SER A 223 -13.24 -1.31 -0.89
N ILE A 224 -12.18 -1.91 -0.31
CA ILE A 224 -12.05 -3.37 -0.25
C ILE A 224 -13.18 -4.04 0.54
N GLN A 225 -13.75 -3.34 1.54
CA GLN A 225 -14.88 -3.88 2.31
C GLN A 225 -16.13 -3.99 1.45
N GLY A 226 -16.39 -2.99 0.60
CA GLY A 226 -17.48 -3.04 -0.38
C GLY A 226 -17.27 -4.14 -1.41
N PHE A 227 -16.03 -4.32 -1.89
CA PHE A 227 -15.68 -5.41 -2.80
C PHE A 227 -16.01 -6.77 -2.20
N VAL A 228 -15.45 -7.08 -1.02
CA VAL A 228 -15.59 -8.39 -0.39
C VAL A 228 -17.06 -8.67 -0.05
N LEU A 229 -17.80 -7.70 0.49
CA LEU A 229 -19.21 -7.89 0.82
C LEU A 229 -20.06 -8.21 -0.41
N ALA A 230 -19.89 -7.44 -1.49
CA ALA A 230 -20.63 -7.64 -2.72
C ALA A 230 -20.22 -8.95 -3.43
N ALA A 231 -18.91 -9.22 -3.55
CA ALA A 231 -18.41 -10.42 -4.21
C ALA A 231 -18.82 -11.70 -3.46
N VAL A 232 -18.68 -11.75 -2.13
CA VAL A 232 -19.11 -12.92 -1.34
C VAL A 232 -20.63 -13.10 -1.40
N GLY A 233 -21.40 -12.01 -1.28
CA GLY A 233 -22.85 -12.08 -1.39
C GLY A 233 -23.31 -12.60 -2.75
N THR A 234 -22.73 -12.08 -3.84
CA THR A 234 -22.99 -12.56 -5.20
C THR A 234 -22.54 -14.00 -5.40
N LEU A 235 -21.39 -14.41 -4.85
CA LEU A 235 -20.93 -15.79 -4.92
C LEU A 235 -21.92 -16.74 -4.23
N ALA A 236 -22.41 -16.37 -3.04
CA ALA A 236 -23.35 -17.19 -2.29
C ALA A 236 -24.69 -17.35 -3.03
N VAL A 237 -25.28 -16.25 -3.49
CA VAL A 237 -26.56 -16.25 -4.24
C VAL A 237 -26.40 -16.88 -5.62
N GLY A 238 -25.30 -16.58 -6.32
CA GLY A 238 -25.01 -17.10 -7.65
C GLY A 238 -24.73 -18.61 -7.65
N SER A 239 -24.09 -19.13 -6.59
CA SER A 239 -23.88 -20.57 -6.42
C SER A 239 -25.20 -21.32 -6.25
N LEU A 240 -26.12 -20.78 -5.44
CA LEU A 240 -27.49 -21.30 -5.30
C LEU A 240 -28.20 -21.36 -6.66
N GLY A 241 -28.17 -20.26 -7.43
CA GLY A 241 -28.81 -20.20 -8.75
C GLY A 241 -28.16 -21.10 -9.81
N ALA A 242 -26.87 -21.41 -9.68
CA ALA A 242 -26.13 -22.27 -10.60
C ALA A 242 -26.13 -23.76 -10.20
N GLY A 243 -26.84 -24.13 -9.12
CA GLY A 243 -26.87 -25.49 -8.60
C GLY A 243 -25.52 -25.97 -8.07
N VAL A 244 -24.70 -25.06 -7.54
CA VAL A 244 -23.42 -25.36 -6.89
C VAL A 244 -23.63 -25.37 -5.38
N PRO A 245 -23.18 -26.40 -4.63
CA PRO A 245 -23.30 -26.42 -3.18
C PRO A 245 -22.59 -25.21 -2.56
N THR A 246 -23.36 -24.28 -1.98
CA THR A 246 -22.84 -22.95 -1.60
C THR A 246 -21.77 -23.01 -0.51
N GLY A 247 -21.92 -23.88 0.48
CA GLY A 247 -20.90 -24.04 1.53
C GLY A 247 -19.57 -24.54 0.95
N ALA A 248 -19.61 -25.59 0.14
CA ALA A 248 -18.43 -26.08 -0.58
C ALA A 248 -17.84 -25.03 -1.53
N ALA A 249 -18.67 -24.26 -2.24
CA ALA A 249 -18.23 -23.16 -3.11
C ALA A 249 -17.48 -22.07 -2.34
N LEU A 250 -17.99 -21.66 -1.18
CA LEU A 250 -17.34 -20.69 -0.30
C LEU A 250 -16.02 -21.23 0.25
N ASP A 251 -16.00 -22.50 0.66
CA ASP A 251 -14.81 -23.16 1.19
C ASP A 251 -13.70 -23.25 0.15
N VAL A 252 -13.95 -23.76 -1.06
CA VAL A 252 -12.91 -23.86 -2.11
C VAL A 252 -12.46 -22.49 -2.63
N THR A 253 -13.29 -21.45 -2.47
CA THR A 253 -12.92 -20.06 -2.80
C THR A 253 -11.99 -19.45 -1.74
N THR A 254 -12.06 -19.91 -0.49
CA THR A 254 -11.38 -19.28 0.65
C THR A 254 -9.85 -19.20 0.50
N PRO A 255 -9.14 -20.27 0.12
CA PRO A 255 -7.69 -20.19 -0.07
C PRO A 255 -7.30 -19.23 -1.18
N GLY A 256 -8.05 -19.25 -2.30
CA GLY A 256 -7.85 -18.33 -3.41
C GLY A 256 -8.05 -16.88 -2.99
N LEU A 257 -9.14 -16.58 -2.27
CA LEU A 257 -9.43 -15.25 -1.75
C LEU A 257 -8.32 -14.75 -0.82
N LEU A 258 -7.85 -15.58 0.11
CA LEU A 258 -6.76 -15.25 1.04
C LEU A 258 -5.42 -15.05 0.31
N LEU A 259 -5.13 -15.83 -0.73
CA LEU A 259 -3.97 -15.65 -1.59
C LEU A 259 -4.05 -14.32 -2.37
N GLY A 260 -5.21 -14.00 -2.94
CA GLY A 260 -5.43 -12.71 -3.60
C GLY A 260 -5.25 -11.53 -2.63
N MET A 261 -5.73 -11.68 -1.39
CA MET A 261 -5.54 -10.70 -0.33
C MET A 261 -4.06 -10.54 0.07
N MET A 262 -3.31 -11.65 0.21
CA MET A 262 -1.86 -11.62 0.45
C MET A 262 -1.16 -10.79 -0.62
N ILE A 263 -1.36 -11.13 -1.90
CA ILE A 263 -0.69 -10.46 -3.02
C ILE A 263 -1.09 -8.98 -3.11
N GLY A 264 -2.38 -8.68 -2.94
CA GLY A 264 -2.89 -7.30 -2.94
C GLY A 264 -2.23 -6.40 -1.89
N ARG A 265 -1.74 -6.95 -0.76
CA ARG A 265 -1.06 -6.16 0.28
C ARG A 265 0.31 -5.65 -0.14
N PHE A 266 1.03 -6.36 -1.00
CA PHE A 266 2.22 -5.80 -1.66
C PHE A 266 1.85 -4.61 -2.53
N GLY A 267 0.72 -4.69 -3.23
CA GLY A 267 0.13 -3.57 -3.96
C GLY A 267 -0.14 -2.35 -3.07
N CYS A 268 -0.64 -2.55 -1.85
CA CYS A 268 -0.82 -1.46 -0.88
C CYS A 268 0.52 -0.88 -0.38
N PHE A 269 1.51 -1.73 -0.12
CA PHE A 269 2.84 -1.31 0.33
C PHE A 269 3.53 -0.41 -0.70
N PHE A 270 3.57 -0.82 -1.97
CA PHE A 270 4.17 -0.04 -3.06
C PHE A 270 3.24 1.06 -3.59
N GLY A 271 1.92 0.92 -3.41
CA GLY A 271 0.94 1.94 -3.80
C GLY A 271 0.81 3.08 -2.79
N GLY A 272 1.48 2.97 -1.64
CA GLY A 272 1.46 3.97 -0.58
C GLY A 272 0.11 4.17 0.09
N CYS A 273 -0.62 3.08 0.34
CA CYS A 273 -1.86 3.10 1.10
C CYS A 273 -1.83 2.11 2.26
N CYS A 274 -2.69 2.35 3.26
CA CYS A 274 -2.78 1.54 4.48
C CYS A 274 -1.44 1.43 5.24
N ALA A 275 -0.63 2.49 5.21
CA ALA A 275 0.68 2.51 5.84
C ALA A 275 0.62 2.37 7.36
N GLY A 276 1.66 1.75 7.92
CA GLY A 276 1.88 1.71 9.35
C GLY A 276 2.25 3.08 9.93
N ARG A 277 2.23 3.20 11.25
CA ARG A 277 2.74 4.36 11.98
C ARG A 277 4.27 4.46 11.79
N PRO A 278 4.82 5.70 11.78
CA PRO A 278 6.27 5.90 11.85
C PRO A 278 6.89 5.18 13.05
N THR A 279 8.10 4.66 12.89
CA THR A 279 8.82 3.94 13.96
C THR A 279 10.34 4.12 13.84
N GLY A 280 10.99 4.32 14.99
CA GLY A 280 12.44 4.26 15.12
C GLY A 280 13.00 2.84 15.28
N GLY A 281 12.15 1.81 15.33
CA GLY A 281 12.58 0.43 15.52
C GLY A 281 13.38 -0.11 14.33
N ARG A 282 14.34 -1.00 14.60
CA ARG A 282 15.22 -1.61 13.58
C ARG A 282 14.48 -2.43 12.52
N TRP A 283 13.34 -3.00 12.87
CA TRP A 283 12.41 -3.73 12.01
C TRP A 283 11.50 -2.84 11.14
N GLY A 284 11.58 -1.52 11.27
CA GLY A 284 10.81 -0.61 10.44
C GLY A 284 11.34 -0.59 9.01
N LEU A 285 10.43 -0.51 8.04
CA LEU A 285 10.76 -0.41 6.62
C LEU A 285 10.36 0.96 6.08
N TRP A 286 11.13 1.45 5.10
CA TRP A 286 10.74 2.66 4.38
C TRP A 286 9.40 2.42 3.67
N SER A 287 8.42 3.26 3.98
CA SER A 287 7.12 3.25 3.30
C SER A 287 6.52 4.65 3.30
N SER A 288 5.77 4.96 2.25
CA SER A 288 5.13 6.26 2.06
C SER A 288 3.62 6.08 2.08
N ASP A 289 2.90 7.01 2.71
CA ASP A 289 1.44 7.13 2.57
C ASP A 289 1.04 8.16 1.50
N ARG A 290 1.96 8.40 0.55
CA ARG A 290 1.97 9.45 -0.45
C ARG A 290 2.20 10.85 0.12
N VAL A 291 1.95 11.12 1.39
CA VAL A 291 2.22 12.44 1.99
C VAL A 291 3.56 12.44 2.70
N MET A 292 3.85 11.42 3.49
CA MET A 292 5.08 11.29 4.26
C MET A 292 5.72 9.93 4.00
N GLY A 293 6.92 9.95 3.42
CA GLY A 293 7.82 8.80 3.35
C GLY A 293 8.72 8.76 4.58
N VAL A 294 8.67 7.67 5.34
CA VAL A 294 9.47 7.49 6.54
C VAL A 294 9.59 6.00 6.85
N ARG A 295 10.49 5.63 7.77
CA ARG A 295 10.48 4.30 8.36
C ARG A 295 9.20 4.05 9.14
N ARG A 296 8.45 3.01 8.77
CA ARG A 296 7.15 2.66 9.35
C ARG A 296 7.11 1.21 9.79
N ILE A 297 6.22 0.91 10.72
CA ILE A 297 5.87 -0.47 11.05
C ILE A 297 5.33 -1.13 9.77
N PRO A 298 5.87 -2.28 9.31
CA PRO A 298 5.50 -2.88 8.03
C PRO A 298 4.16 -3.64 8.10
N VAL A 299 3.10 -2.96 8.56
CA VAL A 299 1.77 -3.53 8.81
C VAL A 299 1.19 -4.20 7.56
N GLN A 300 1.44 -3.64 6.37
CA GLN A 300 0.97 -4.26 5.13
C GLN A 300 1.61 -5.64 4.89
N LEU A 301 2.91 -5.80 5.18
CA LEU A 301 3.62 -7.07 5.01
C LEU A 301 3.23 -8.09 6.10
N ILE A 302 2.99 -7.63 7.33
CA ILE A 302 2.48 -8.50 8.41
C ILE A 302 1.09 -9.03 8.04
N GLU A 303 0.20 -8.17 7.54
CA GLU A 303 -1.13 -8.59 7.07
C GLU A 303 -1.06 -9.50 5.83
N SER A 304 -0.09 -9.26 4.93
CA SER A 304 0.21 -10.13 3.80
C SER A 304 0.63 -11.53 4.26
N ALA A 305 1.57 -11.62 5.20
CA ALA A 305 2.07 -12.88 5.72
C ALA A 305 0.95 -13.66 6.42
N ALA A 306 0.14 -13.00 7.24
CA ALA A 306 -1.00 -13.63 7.89
C ALA A 306 -2.04 -14.15 6.88
N ALA A 307 -2.36 -13.38 5.83
CA ALA A 307 -3.24 -13.84 4.76
C ALA A 307 -2.66 -15.05 4.02
N GLY A 308 -1.35 -15.07 3.75
CA GLY A 308 -0.67 -16.19 3.11
C GLY A 308 -0.68 -17.46 3.97
N VAL A 309 -0.41 -17.33 5.27
CA VAL A 309 -0.52 -18.46 6.21
C VAL A 309 -1.95 -19.00 6.24
N LEU A 310 -2.95 -18.14 6.33
CA LEU A 310 -4.35 -18.55 6.31
C LEU A 310 -4.74 -19.20 4.96
N ALA A 311 -4.20 -18.73 3.83
CA ALA A 311 -4.41 -19.34 2.52
C ALA A 311 -3.84 -20.76 2.47
N VAL A 312 -2.60 -20.96 2.95
CA VAL A 312 -1.96 -22.27 2.99
C VAL A 312 -2.70 -23.21 3.95
N VAL A 313 -3.05 -22.74 5.14
CA VAL A 313 -3.78 -23.55 6.14
C VAL A 313 -5.16 -23.95 5.63
N SER A 314 -5.92 -23.02 5.03
CA SER A 314 -7.23 -23.35 4.44
C SER A 314 -7.12 -24.31 3.25
N ALA A 315 -6.12 -24.14 2.37
CA ALA A 315 -5.85 -25.09 1.30
C ALA A 315 -5.47 -26.48 1.85
N ALA A 316 -4.60 -26.54 2.86
CA ALA A 316 -4.18 -27.80 3.49
C ALA A 316 -5.36 -28.51 4.16
N ILE A 317 -6.22 -27.78 4.87
CA ILE A 317 -7.47 -28.34 5.44
C ILE A 317 -8.31 -28.96 4.32
N LEU A 318 -8.46 -28.27 3.18
CA LEU A 318 -9.21 -28.82 2.06
C LEU A 318 -8.52 -30.02 1.40
N LEU A 319 -7.20 -30.03 1.27
CA LEU A 319 -6.53 -31.12 0.56
C LEU A 319 -6.27 -32.36 1.44
N LEU A 320 -6.15 -32.18 2.75
CA LEU A 320 -5.69 -33.24 3.67
C LEU A 320 -6.79 -33.77 4.59
N LEU A 321 -7.84 -32.98 4.87
CA LEU A 321 -8.94 -33.44 5.71
C LEU A 321 -10.12 -33.89 4.84
N ASN A 322 -10.59 -35.10 5.13
CA ASN A 322 -11.80 -35.66 4.52
C ASN A 322 -13.03 -34.94 5.08
N HIS A 323 -13.90 -34.45 4.21
CA HIS A 323 -15.23 -33.91 4.55
C HIS A 323 -15.26 -32.90 5.72
N PRO A 324 -14.53 -31.77 5.67
CA PRO A 324 -14.84 -30.65 6.56
C PRO A 324 -16.30 -30.22 6.31
N ALA A 325 -17.02 -29.88 7.37
CA ALA A 325 -18.41 -29.42 7.26
C ALA A 325 -18.51 -28.22 6.30
N ASP A 326 -19.40 -28.31 5.31
CA ASP A 326 -19.54 -27.30 4.26
C ASP A 326 -19.68 -25.87 4.80
N GLY A 327 -18.79 -24.98 4.37
CA GLY A 327 -18.76 -23.56 4.73
C GLY A 327 -17.89 -23.21 5.94
N ILE A 328 -17.35 -24.20 6.64
CA ILE A 328 -16.58 -23.96 7.87
C ILE A 328 -15.22 -23.31 7.60
N VAL A 329 -14.55 -23.72 6.52
CA VAL A 329 -13.23 -23.21 6.14
C VAL A 329 -13.35 -21.72 5.79
N PHE A 330 -14.44 -21.36 5.12
CA PHE A 330 -14.77 -19.97 4.81
C PHE A 330 -15.00 -19.13 6.07
N VAL A 331 -15.88 -19.58 6.97
CA VAL A 331 -16.22 -18.83 8.18
C VAL A 331 -14.98 -18.63 9.06
N ILE A 332 -14.21 -19.69 9.30
CA ILE A 332 -12.99 -19.63 10.11
C ILE A 332 -11.92 -18.80 9.42
N GLY A 333 -11.67 -19.02 8.13
CA GLY A 333 -10.63 -18.30 7.38
C GLY A 333 -10.88 -16.80 7.32
N LEU A 334 -12.11 -16.39 6.99
CA LEU A 334 -12.48 -14.97 6.92
C LEU A 334 -12.57 -14.34 8.32
N GLY A 335 -13.05 -15.08 9.31
CA GLY A 335 -13.08 -14.67 10.70
C GLY A 335 -11.68 -14.42 11.27
N ALA A 336 -10.76 -15.38 11.11
CA ALA A 336 -9.36 -15.26 11.51
C ALA A 336 -8.65 -14.09 10.84
N TYR A 337 -8.82 -13.92 9.51
CA TYR A 337 -8.24 -12.77 8.81
C TYR A 337 -8.82 -11.44 9.31
N THR A 338 -10.12 -11.40 9.61
CA THR A 338 -10.78 -10.22 10.18
C THR A 338 -10.20 -9.87 11.55
N LEU A 339 -9.97 -10.86 12.42
CA LEU A 339 -9.34 -10.68 13.72
C LEU A 339 -7.92 -10.13 13.58
N VAL A 340 -7.09 -10.73 12.71
CA VAL A 340 -5.74 -10.22 12.41
C VAL A 340 -5.80 -8.76 11.99
N ARG A 341 -6.72 -8.40 11.09
CA ARG A 341 -6.90 -7.02 10.63
C ARG A 341 -7.30 -6.08 11.77
N GLN A 342 -8.13 -6.51 12.72
CA GLN A 342 -8.48 -5.70 13.90
C GLN A 342 -7.29 -5.52 14.84
N LEU A 343 -6.48 -6.56 15.04
CA LEU A 343 -5.27 -6.51 15.86
C LEU A 343 -4.18 -5.60 15.28
N LEU A 344 -4.02 -5.60 13.96
CA LEU A 344 -3.07 -4.73 13.26
C LEU A 344 -3.53 -3.28 13.10
N PHE A 345 -4.84 -3.03 13.27
CA PHE A 345 -5.42 -1.70 13.06
C PHE A 345 -4.77 -0.57 13.88
N PRO A 346 -4.48 -0.73 15.20
CA PRO A 346 -3.82 0.30 16.01
C PRO A 346 -2.43 0.68 15.49
N LEU A 347 -1.79 -0.18 14.71
CA LEU A 347 -0.45 0.05 14.18
C LEU A 347 -0.47 0.87 12.87
N ARG A 348 -1.65 1.19 12.33
CA ARG A 348 -1.81 1.98 11.10
C ARG A 348 -1.79 3.49 11.38
N SER A 349 -1.35 4.27 10.38
CA SER A 349 -1.26 5.73 10.48
C SER A 349 -2.61 6.46 10.44
N ILE A 350 -3.66 5.81 9.95
CA ILE A 350 -4.99 6.42 9.79
C ILE A 350 -5.82 6.21 11.07
N PRO A 351 -6.21 7.28 11.80
CA PRO A 351 -7.13 7.17 12.92
C PRO A 351 -8.54 6.75 12.44
N ARG A 352 -9.26 6.02 13.28
CA ARG A 352 -10.64 5.61 12.99
C ARG A 352 -11.61 6.77 13.24
N SER A 353 -12.66 6.88 12.44
CA SER A 353 -13.77 7.80 12.71
C SER A 353 -14.81 7.24 13.69
N THR A 354 -14.76 5.94 14.01
CA THR A 354 -15.77 5.27 14.85
C THR A 354 -15.21 4.79 16.19
N THR A 355 -15.86 5.18 17.28
CA THR A 355 -15.45 4.89 18.67
C THR A 355 -15.52 3.39 19.01
N TYR A 356 -16.62 2.72 18.67
CA TYR A 356 -16.86 1.32 19.08
C TYR A 356 -16.70 0.29 17.97
N GLY A 357 -16.53 0.72 16.71
CA GLY A 357 -16.56 -0.19 15.56
C GLY A 357 -15.48 -1.27 15.58
N ARG A 358 -14.36 -1.09 16.32
CA ARG A 358 -13.30 -2.10 16.40
C ARG A 358 -13.71 -3.21 17.36
N ALA A 359 -14.20 -2.83 18.54
CA ALA A 359 -14.67 -3.77 19.53
C ALA A 359 -15.80 -4.63 18.94
N VAL A 360 -16.81 -4.00 18.33
CA VAL A 360 -17.95 -4.71 17.71
C VAL A 360 -17.49 -5.74 16.68
N VAL A 361 -16.64 -5.33 15.71
CA VAL A 361 -16.16 -6.26 14.67
C VAL A 361 -15.27 -7.35 15.25
N THR A 362 -14.45 -7.05 16.25
CA THR A 362 -13.57 -8.03 16.89
C THR A 362 -14.38 -9.07 17.66
N THR A 363 -15.34 -8.63 18.49
CA THR A 363 -16.21 -9.51 19.26
C THR A 363 -17.05 -10.38 18.33
N PHE A 364 -17.69 -9.79 17.32
CA PHE A 364 -18.51 -10.55 16.38
C PHE A 364 -17.69 -11.60 15.62
N ALA A 365 -16.54 -11.21 15.05
CA ALA A 365 -15.67 -12.15 14.36
C ALA A 365 -15.14 -13.25 15.30
N GLY A 366 -14.81 -12.90 16.55
CA GLY A 366 -14.34 -13.86 17.55
C GLY A 366 -15.43 -14.87 17.95
N LEU A 367 -16.65 -14.40 18.19
CA LEU A 367 -17.79 -15.26 18.52
C LEU A 367 -18.13 -16.21 17.37
N VAL A 368 -18.23 -15.69 16.14
CA VAL A 368 -18.54 -16.51 14.96
C VAL A 368 -17.44 -17.54 14.72
N THR A 369 -16.16 -17.14 14.75
CA THR A 369 -15.04 -18.07 14.55
C THR A 369 -14.97 -19.13 15.65
N GLY A 370 -15.13 -18.71 16.92
CA GLY A 370 -15.10 -19.60 18.07
C GLY A 370 -16.26 -20.60 18.08
N ALA A 371 -17.48 -20.14 17.76
CA ALA A 371 -18.65 -21.00 17.64
C ALA A 371 -18.46 -22.05 16.54
N SER A 372 -17.93 -21.68 15.36
CA SER A 372 -17.66 -22.61 14.27
C SER A 372 -16.59 -23.64 14.62
N LEU A 373 -15.53 -23.25 15.35
CA LEU A 373 -14.50 -24.18 15.83
C LEU A 373 -15.08 -25.17 16.85
N LEU A 374 -15.88 -24.69 17.80
CA LEU A 374 -16.51 -25.53 18.83
C LEU A 374 -17.52 -26.50 18.22
N SER A 375 -18.34 -26.05 17.27
CA SER A 375 -19.31 -26.94 16.60
C SER A 375 -18.65 -28.09 15.86
N HIS A 376 -17.42 -27.90 15.35
CA HIS A 376 -16.68 -28.95 14.67
C HIS A 376 -15.83 -29.80 15.63
N ALA A 377 -15.38 -29.26 16.76
CA ALA A 377 -14.68 -30.07 17.76
C ALA A 377 -15.63 -31.06 18.49
N VAL A 378 -16.93 -30.77 18.49
CA VAL A 378 -17.97 -31.57 19.16
C VAL A 378 -18.67 -32.55 18.19
N ALA A 379 -18.57 -32.32 16.88
CA ALA A 379 -19.11 -33.17 15.82
C ALA A 379 -18.04 -34.14 15.31
#